data_AF-A0A815TBS2-F1
#
_entry.id   AF-A0A815TBS2-F1
#
_cell.length_a   1.000
_cell.length_b   1.000
_cell.length_c   1.000
_cell.angle_alpha   90.00
_cell.angle_beta   90.00
_cell.angle_gamma   90.00
#
_symmetry.space_group_name_H-M   'P 1'
#
loop_
_entity.id
_entity.type
_entity.pdbx_description
1 polymer ?
#
loop_
_entity_poly.entity_id
_entity_poly.type
_entity_poly.pdbx_seq_one_letter_code
_entity_poly.pdbx_strand_id
1 'polypeptide(L)'
;MLKRFEDNELGESISRRVAYHCTTEYAKSSKSTCRGCHTNIEQNELRLALMLQDEEGYKNTAWMHFSCFWKHPETKKLDGIHEIHNFSKLKPADQEKISTAFENLKVNKSTTKRKRKVSSKKNGNDDSSDEEFTPKSKVIAKKSTTSTKRKRDLDED
;
A
#
# COMPACT_ATOMS: atom_id res chain seq x y z
N MET A 1 23.60 10.91 44.25
CA MET A 1 23.93 9.47 44.21
C MET A 1 23.14 8.84 43.07
N LEU A 2 23.63 9.02 41.83
CA LEU A 2 23.01 8.50 40.61
C LEU A 2 23.38 7.02 40.49
N LYS A 3 22.44 6.13 40.80
CA LYS A 3 22.61 4.69 40.53
C LYS A 3 22.46 4.46 39.02
N ARG A 4 23.62 4.34 38.40
CA ARG A 4 23.90 3.69 37.12
C ARG A 4 23.41 2.24 37.24
N PHE A 5 22.27 1.93 36.63
CA PHE A 5 21.84 0.56 36.41
C PHE A 5 22.33 0.16 35.03
N GLU A 6 23.36 -0.69 35.01
CA GLU A 6 23.92 -1.29 33.82
C GLU A 6 22.93 -2.29 33.21
N ASP A 7 22.75 -2.17 31.90
CA ASP A 7 21.89 -2.96 31.04
C ASP A 7 22.28 -4.44 31.02
N ASN A 8 21.32 -5.36 31.15
CA ASN A 8 21.27 -6.65 30.44
C ASN A 8 20.00 -7.44 30.82
N GLU A 9 18.94 -7.42 30.01
CA GLU A 9 18.04 -8.60 29.81
C GLU A 9 16.88 -8.45 28.79
N LEU A 10 16.87 -7.43 27.92
CA LEU A 10 16.11 -7.49 26.66
C LEU A 10 16.97 -6.90 25.54
N GLY A 11 17.91 -7.70 25.06
CA GLY A 11 18.80 -7.38 23.94
C GLY A 11 18.09 -7.30 22.59
N GLU A 12 17.03 -6.50 22.48
CA GLU A 12 16.57 -5.97 21.20
C GLU A 12 17.18 -4.58 21.02
N SER A 13 18.39 -4.58 20.50
CA SER A 13 19.09 -3.41 19.98
C SER A 13 18.12 -2.46 19.23
N ILE A 14 17.92 -1.25 19.75
CA ILE A 14 17.13 -0.13 19.18
C ILE A 14 17.80 0.45 17.90
N SER A 15 18.51 -0.39 17.14
CA SER A 15 19.24 0.00 15.94
C SER A 15 19.13 -1.03 14.81
N ARG A 16 18.04 -1.79 14.79
CA ARG A 16 17.56 -2.34 13.54
C ARG A 16 16.17 -1.80 13.27
N ARG A 17 16.09 -0.79 12.40
CA ARG A 17 14.87 -0.49 11.63
C ARG A 17 14.67 -1.63 10.62
N VAL A 18 14.47 -2.86 11.10
CA VAL A 18 14.02 -4.00 10.29
C VAL A 18 12.56 -3.76 10.02
N ALA A 19 12.13 -4.06 8.80
CA ALA A 19 10.74 -4.31 8.48
C ALA A 19 10.27 -5.49 9.34
N TYR A 20 9.92 -5.25 10.60
CA TYR A 20 9.53 -6.34 11.48
C TYR A 20 8.18 -6.84 10.98
N HIS A 21 8.20 -7.99 10.32
CA HIS A 21 7.03 -8.72 9.88
C HIS A 21 6.32 -8.15 8.63
N CYS A 22 6.57 -8.81 7.50
CA CYS A 22 5.74 -8.68 6.31
C CYS A 22 4.66 -9.77 6.33
N THR A 23 3.40 -9.43 6.06
CA THR A 23 2.30 -10.40 5.95
C THR A 23 1.68 -10.29 4.57
N THR A 24 1.36 -11.43 3.95
CA THR A 24 0.58 -11.45 2.71
C THR A 24 -0.80 -12.08 2.93
N GLU A 25 -1.83 -11.51 2.32
CA GLU A 25 -3.17 -12.09 2.34
C GLU A 25 -4.02 -11.56 1.17
N TYR A 26 -5.12 -12.28 0.88
CA TYR A 26 -6.18 -11.73 0.05
C TYR A 26 -7.08 -10.82 0.87
N ALA A 27 -7.42 -9.67 0.32
CA ALA A 27 -8.25 -8.68 0.99
C ALA A 27 -9.65 -9.23 1.29
N LYS A 28 -10.03 -9.33 2.56
CA LYS A 28 -11.37 -9.79 2.95
C LYS A 28 -12.48 -8.77 2.59
N SER A 29 -12.13 -7.50 2.48
CA SER A 29 -13.02 -6.39 2.13
C SER A 29 -12.21 -5.21 1.58
N SER A 30 -12.89 -4.28 0.91
CA SER A 30 -12.30 -3.07 0.31
C SER A 30 -12.13 -1.88 1.26
N LYS A 31 -12.08 -2.15 2.58
CA LYS A 31 -11.92 -1.12 3.63
C LYS A 31 -10.47 -0.71 3.86
N SER A 32 -9.49 -1.47 3.37
CA SER A 32 -8.07 -1.13 3.52
C SER A 32 -7.63 -0.16 2.43
N THR A 33 -6.91 0.88 2.84
CA THR A 33 -6.29 1.85 1.93
C THR A 33 -4.81 1.53 1.74
N CYS A 34 -4.34 1.54 0.50
CA CYS A 34 -2.94 1.34 0.19
C CYS A 34 -2.11 2.56 0.62
N ARG A 35 -1.04 2.33 1.39
CA ARG A 35 -0.13 3.41 1.81
C ARG A 35 0.83 3.92 0.73
N GLY A 36 0.91 3.25 -0.42
CA GLY A 36 1.77 3.68 -1.54
C GLY A 36 1.06 4.63 -2.52
N CYS A 37 -0.18 4.33 -2.88
CA CYS A 37 -0.97 5.12 -3.84
C CYS A 37 -2.20 5.78 -3.24
N HIS A 38 -2.46 5.59 -1.94
CA HIS A 38 -3.60 6.16 -1.21
C HIS A 38 -4.98 5.78 -1.76
N THR A 39 -5.08 4.75 -2.59
CA THR A 39 -6.35 4.21 -3.10
C THR A 39 -6.79 3.01 -2.27
N ASN A 40 -8.10 2.73 -2.27
CA ASN A 40 -8.64 1.53 -1.64
C ASN A 40 -8.19 0.28 -2.40
N ILE A 41 -7.91 -0.79 -1.64
CA ILE A 41 -7.59 -2.11 -2.16
C ILE A 41 -8.89 -2.87 -2.36
N GLU A 42 -9.09 -3.55 -3.48
CA GLU A 42 -10.35 -4.26 -3.76
C GLU A 42 -10.50 -5.53 -2.93
N GLN A 43 -11.74 -6.01 -2.79
CA GLN A 43 -11.99 -7.29 -2.12
C GLN A 43 -11.46 -8.45 -2.98
N ASN A 44 -10.90 -9.46 -2.33
CA ASN A 44 -10.23 -10.62 -2.92
C ASN A 44 -8.97 -10.30 -3.73
N GLU A 45 -8.48 -9.06 -3.70
CA GLU A 45 -7.20 -8.69 -4.30
C GLU A 45 -6.02 -9.09 -3.39
N LEU A 46 -4.89 -9.47 -3.99
CA LEU A 46 -3.66 -9.75 -3.26
C LEU A 46 -3.07 -8.46 -2.67
N ARG A 47 -2.97 -8.41 -1.34
CA ARG A 47 -2.37 -7.30 -0.62
C ARG A 47 -1.26 -7.77 0.31
N LEU A 48 -0.30 -6.89 0.54
CA LEU A 48 0.78 -7.10 1.50
C LEU A 48 0.71 -6.05 2.60
N ALA A 49 1.06 -6.45 3.81
CA ALA A 49 1.19 -5.58 4.96
C ALA A 49 2.65 -5.54 5.43
N LEU A 50 3.12 -4.34 5.74
CA LEU A 50 4.34 -4.12 6.51
C LEU A 50 3.94 -3.65 7.91
N MET A 51 4.50 -4.23 8.97
CA MET A 51 4.39 -3.58 10.27
C MET A 51 5.47 -2.51 10.33
N LEU A 52 5.04 -1.27 10.46
CA LEU A 52 5.90 -0.12 10.62
C LEU A 52 5.79 0.36 12.06
N GLN A 53 6.90 0.76 12.64
CA GLN A 53 6.92 1.40 13.94
C GLN A 53 7.01 2.91 13.75
N ASP A 54 6.11 3.66 14.38
CA ASP A 54 6.13 5.11 14.39
C ASP A 54 7.15 5.64 15.41
N GLU A 55 7.47 6.94 15.37
CA GLU A 55 8.45 7.58 16.25
C GLU A 55 8.07 7.48 17.74
N GLU A 56 6.77 7.40 18.02
CA GLU A 56 6.20 7.21 19.36
C GLU A 56 6.22 5.74 19.82
N GLY A 57 6.69 4.84 18.95
CA GLY A 57 6.86 3.41 19.26
C GLY A 57 5.64 2.54 18.94
N TYR A 58 4.53 3.12 18.46
CA TYR A 58 3.36 2.37 18.03
C TYR A 58 3.63 1.55 16.77
N LYS A 59 3.20 0.28 16.77
CA LYS A 59 3.32 -0.62 15.63
C LYS A 59 2.04 -0.59 14.82
N ASN A 60 2.12 -0.08 13.59
CA ASN A 60 1.01 0.11 12.69
C ASN A 60 1.10 -0.78 11.45
N THR A 61 -0.02 -1.39 11.07
CA THR A 61 -0.12 -2.24 9.88
C THR A 61 -0.30 -1.37 8.63
N ALA A 62 0.70 -1.33 7.76
CA ALA A 62 0.63 -0.60 6.49
C ALA A 62 0.23 -1.54 5.35
N TRP A 63 -1.06 -1.54 5.01
CA TRP A 63 -1.59 -2.29 3.87
C TRP A 63 -1.17 -1.66 2.53
N MET A 64 -0.81 -2.50 1.57
CA MET A 64 -0.33 -2.08 0.25
C MET A 64 -0.81 -3.02 -0.87
N HIS A 65 -1.03 -2.47 -2.06
CA HIS A 65 -1.16 -3.27 -3.28
C HIS A 65 0.15 -4.02 -3.56
N PHE A 66 0.05 -5.16 -4.25
CA PHE A 66 1.21 -5.94 -4.69
C PHE A 66 2.27 -5.09 -5.42
N SER A 67 1.85 -4.26 -6.37
CA SER A 67 2.78 -3.41 -7.15
C SER A 67 3.38 -2.27 -6.34
N CYS A 68 2.66 -1.76 -5.35
CA CYS A 68 3.11 -0.64 -4.50
C CYS A 68 4.12 -1.11 -3.45
N PHE A 69 3.97 -2.34 -2.97
CA PHE A 69 4.85 -2.95 -1.98
C PHE A 69 6.33 -2.93 -2.45
N TRP A 70 6.60 -3.40 -3.67
CA TRP A 70 7.96 -3.47 -4.21
C TRP A 70 8.62 -2.10 -4.47
N LYS A 71 7.83 -1.02 -4.49
CA LYS A 71 8.34 0.35 -4.62
C LYS A 71 8.74 0.96 -3.27
N HIS A 72 8.23 0.41 -2.17
CA HIS A 72 8.45 0.94 -0.83
C HIS A 72 9.93 0.81 -0.42
N PRO A 73 10.52 1.80 0.28
CA PRO A 73 11.92 1.72 0.70
C PRO A 73 12.17 0.57 1.69
N GLU A 74 11.18 0.25 2.52
CA GLU A 74 11.30 -0.78 3.55
C GLU A 74 11.39 -2.19 2.96
N THR A 75 10.80 -2.44 1.78
CA THR A 75 10.86 -3.76 1.14
C THR A 75 12.24 -4.09 0.58
N LYS A 76 13.07 -3.06 0.32
CA LYS A 76 14.47 -3.21 -0.10
C LYS A 76 15.39 -3.73 1.02
N LYS A 77 14.91 -3.70 2.26
CA LYS A 77 15.61 -4.19 3.44
C LYS A 77 15.30 -5.65 3.77
N LEU A 78 14.28 -6.25 3.12
CA LEU A 78 13.99 -7.67 3.26
C LEU A 78 15.16 -8.48 2.69
N ASP A 79 15.66 -9.43 3.47
CA ASP A 79 16.77 -10.32 3.10
C ASP A 79 16.26 -11.51 2.26
N GLY A 80 15.05 -12.00 2.56
CA GLY A 80 14.43 -13.12 1.85
C GLY A 80 12.91 -13.17 1.84
N ILE A 81 12.38 -14.03 0.97
CA ILE A 81 10.94 -14.37 0.89
C ILE A 81 10.45 -15.01 2.21
N HIS A 82 11.34 -15.64 2.97
CA HIS A 82 11.02 -16.27 4.26
C HIS A 82 10.49 -15.29 5.32
N GLU A 83 10.75 -13.98 5.17
CA GLU A 83 10.21 -12.94 6.05
C GLU A 83 8.74 -12.60 5.76
N ILE A 84 8.19 -13.11 4.65
CA ILE A 84 6.80 -12.89 4.24
C ILE A 84 5.92 -13.99 4.87
N HIS A 85 5.21 -13.62 5.93
CA HIS A 85 4.24 -14.48 6.59
C HIS A 85 3.01 -14.72 5.72
N ASN A 86 2.41 -15.91 5.86
CA ASN A 86 1.26 -16.40 5.08
C ASN A 86 1.54 -16.64 3.58
N PHE A 87 2.81 -16.60 3.14
CA PHE A 87 3.17 -16.92 1.76
C PHE A 87 2.65 -18.30 1.30
N SER A 88 2.79 -19.33 2.13
CA SER A 88 2.33 -20.70 1.82
C SER A 88 0.81 -20.85 1.70
N LYS A 89 0.02 -19.88 2.18
CA LYS A 89 -1.46 -19.89 2.06
C LYS A 89 -1.96 -19.30 0.74
N LEU A 90 -1.07 -18.67 -0.03
CA LEU A 90 -1.41 -18.10 -1.33
C LEU A 90 -1.53 -19.20 -2.39
N LYS A 91 -2.20 -18.86 -3.50
CA LYS A 91 -2.21 -19.71 -4.69
C LYS A 91 -0.79 -19.84 -5.25
N PRO A 92 -0.40 -20.99 -5.81
CA PRO A 92 0.95 -21.20 -6.36
C PRO A 92 1.30 -20.17 -7.44
N ALA A 93 0.32 -19.77 -8.27
CA ALA A 93 0.51 -18.71 -9.26
C ALA A 93 0.90 -17.35 -8.65
N ASP A 94 0.43 -17.02 -7.45
CA ASP A 94 0.78 -15.77 -6.77
C ASP A 94 2.08 -15.90 -5.97
N GLN A 95 2.41 -17.12 -5.51
CA GLN A 95 3.70 -17.43 -4.90
C GLN A 95 4.86 -17.18 -5.89
N GLU A 96 4.73 -17.67 -7.12
CA GLU A 96 5.71 -17.44 -8.18
C GLU A 96 5.88 -15.94 -8.48
N LYS A 97 4.78 -15.18 -8.56
CA LYS A 97 4.83 -13.72 -8.79
C LYS A 97 5.64 -12.99 -7.72
N ILE A 98 5.46 -13.34 -6.45
CA ILE A 98 6.21 -12.74 -5.34
C ILE A 98 7.70 -13.11 -5.45
N SER A 99 8.01 -14.38 -5.76
CA SER A 99 9.39 -14.84 -5.94
C SER A 99 10.10 -14.08 -7.06
N THR A 100 9.48 -14.00 -8.24
CA THR A 100 10.03 -13.24 -9.38
C THR A 100 10.18 -11.75 -9.06
N ALA A 101 9.20 -11.15 -8.37
CA ALA A 101 9.30 -9.74 -7.97
C ALA A 101 10.45 -9.49 -6.98
N PHE A 102 10.71 -10.44 -6.08
CA PHE A 102 11.81 -10.37 -5.13
C PHE A 102 13.18 -10.47 -5.81
N GLU A 103 13.33 -11.35 -6.80
CA GLU A 103 14.54 -11.46 -7.62
C GLU A 103 14.83 -10.16 -8.38
N ASN A 104 13.79 -9.59 -9.01
CA ASN A 104 13.89 -8.31 -9.72
C ASN A 104 14.32 -7.15 -8.79
N LEU A 105 13.91 -7.17 -7.52
CA LEU A 105 14.32 -6.16 -6.54
C LEU A 105 15.83 -6.23 -6.24
N LYS A 106 16.40 -7.45 -6.17
CA LYS A 106 17.84 -7.64 -5.93
C LYS A 106 18.69 -7.20 -7.11
N VAL A 107 18.24 -7.46 -8.35
CA VAL A 107 18.94 -7.03 -9.57
C VAL A 107 19.11 -5.51 -9.63
N ASN A 108 18.09 -4.74 -9.21
CA ASN A 108 18.18 -3.27 -9.19
C ASN A 108 19.15 -2.71 -8.14
N LYS A 109 19.55 -3.51 -7.13
CA LYS A 109 20.49 -3.09 -6.06
C LYS A 109 21.94 -3.06 -6.57
N SER A 110 22.30 -3.91 -7.53
CA SER A 110 23.68 -4.02 -8.06
C SER A 110 24.04 -2.95 -9.09
N THR A 111 23.06 -2.31 -9.73
CA THR A 111 23.30 -1.33 -10.81
C THR A 111 23.46 0.12 -10.33
N THR A 112 23.13 0.44 -9.07
CA THR A 112 23.12 1.84 -8.56
C THR A 112 24.44 2.27 -7.93
N LYS A 113 25.58 1.92 -8.53
CA LYS A 113 26.90 2.49 -8.18
C LYS A 113 27.57 3.05 -9.42
N ARG A 114 26.96 4.03 -10.10
CA ARG A 114 27.68 4.96 -11.00
C ARG A 114 26.86 6.21 -11.36
N LYS A 115 27.52 7.36 -11.12
CA LYS A 115 27.34 8.72 -11.67
C LYS A 115 26.13 9.56 -11.22
N ARG A 116 26.41 10.44 -10.25
CA ARG A 116 25.99 11.85 -10.31
C ARG A 116 26.71 12.56 -11.46
N LYS A 117 25.97 13.19 -12.38
CA LYS A 117 26.31 14.48 -12.99
C LYS A 117 25.02 15.22 -13.35
N VAL A 118 24.93 16.43 -12.82
CA VAL A 118 23.90 17.47 -12.99
C VAL A 118 23.84 17.96 -14.43
N SER A 119 22.66 18.28 -14.96
CA SER A 119 22.28 19.63 -15.45
C SER A 119 21.00 19.63 -16.31
N SER A 120 19.99 20.34 -15.78
CA SER A 120 19.05 21.28 -16.42
C SER A 120 18.90 21.31 -17.96
N LYS A 121 17.67 21.13 -18.47
CA LYS A 121 17.02 22.11 -19.37
C LYS A 121 15.49 21.90 -19.46
N LYS A 122 14.81 23.04 -19.51
CA LYS A 122 13.40 23.43 -19.56
C LYS A 122 12.67 23.02 -20.86
N ASN A 123 11.35 22.81 -20.75
CA ASN A 123 10.21 23.26 -21.61
C ASN A 123 9.01 22.34 -21.29
N GLY A 124 7.78 22.76 -20.97
CA GLY A 124 7.08 24.00 -21.27
C GLY A 124 6.30 23.86 -22.57
N ASN A 125 5.06 23.36 -22.53
CA ASN A 125 3.97 23.85 -23.37
C ASN A 125 2.60 23.50 -22.79
N ASP A 126 1.83 24.56 -22.59
CA ASP A 126 0.40 24.70 -22.39
C ASP A 126 -0.25 24.63 -23.78
N ASP A 127 -1.35 23.89 -23.96
CA ASP A 127 -2.33 24.21 -25.01
C ASP A 127 -3.69 23.55 -24.70
N SER A 128 -4.65 24.41 -24.35
CA SER A 128 -6.08 24.15 -24.29
C SER A 128 -6.71 24.47 -25.65
N SER A 129 -7.60 23.60 -26.15
CA SER A 129 -8.83 23.95 -26.88
C SER A 129 -9.57 22.64 -27.24
N ASP A 130 -10.74 22.34 -26.68
CA ASP A 130 -12.09 22.85 -26.98
C ASP A 130 -12.77 22.18 -28.20
N GLU A 131 -13.90 21.52 -27.90
CA GLU A 131 -15.14 21.29 -28.71
C GLU A 131 -15.06 20.42 -29.99
N GLU A 132 -15.61 19.19 -30.00
CA GLU A 132 -17.04 18.79 -30.21
C GLU A 132 -17.52 18.82 -31.68
N PHE A 133 -18.06 17.67 -32.15
CA PHE A 133 -19.42 17.46 -32.74
C PHE A 133 -19.45 16.12 -33.52
N THR A 134 -20.00 15.00 -33.01
CA THR A 134 -21.40 14.48 -33.08
C THR A 134 -22.02 14.40 -34.50
N PRO A 135 -23.15 13.70 -34.80
CA PRO A 135 -24.12 13.00 -33.93
C PRO A 135 -24.72 11.67 -34.53
N LYS A 136 -25.46 10.83 -33.78
CA LYS A 136 -26.95 10.66 -33.68
C LYS A 136 -27.15 9.16 -33.41
N SER A 137 -28.12 8.59 -32.69
CA SER A 137 -29.38 8.96 -32.02
C SER A 137 -29.82 7.65 -31.31
N LYS A 138 -30.66 7.57 -30.27
CA LYS A 138 -32.01 8.14 -30.12
C LYS A 138 -32.52 7.82 -28.68
N VAL A 139 -32.98 8.88 -28.01
CA VAL A 139 -34.02 9.08 -26.95
C VAL A 139 -34.78 7.84 -26.40
N ILE A 140 -35.29 7.78 -25.16
CA ILE A 140 -36.33 8.65 -24.57
C ILE A 140 -36.33 8.61 -23.01
N ALA A 141 -36.66 9.78 -22.46
CA ALA A 141 -36.99 10.21 -21.10
C ALA A 141 -37.83 9.31 -20.17
N LYS A 142 -37.66 9.48 -18.84
CA LYS A 142 -38.57 10.27 -17.95
C LYS A 142 -38.09 10.26 -16.48
N LYS A 143 -38.36 11.40 -15.81
CA LYS A 143 -38.08 11.73 -14.39
C LYS A 143 -39.18 11.19 -13.45
N SER A 144 -38.81 10.90 -12.19
CA SER A 144 -39.61 11.09 -10.95
C SER A 144 -38.80 10.58 -9.74
N THR A 145 -38.25 11.41 -8.85
CA THR A 145 -38.85 11.93 -7.60
C THR A 145 -39.77 10.95 -6.86
N THR A 146 -39.34 10.41 -5.70
CA THR A 146 -40.16 10.37 -4.46
C THR A 146 -39.38 9.86 -3.25
N SER A 147 -39.56 10.59 -2.14
CA SER A 147 -39.12 10.33 -0.77
C SER A 147 -39.86 9.16 -0.11
N THR A 148 -39.19 8.42 0.79
CA THR A 148 -39.89 7.57 1.78
C THR A 148 -39.25 7.63 3.17
N LYS A 149 -39.77 8.57 3.96
CA LYS A 149 -40.20 8.53 5.37
C LYS A 149 -39.62 7.41 6.28
N ARG A 150 -38.77 7.81 7.24
CA ARG A 150 -38.54 7.09 8.50
C ARG A 150 -39.69 7.37 9.47
N LYS A 151 -40.35 6.32 9.97
CA LYS A 151 -41.34 6.39 11.05
C LYS A 151 -40.61 6.26 12.39
N ARG A 152 -40.82 7.24 13.27
CA ARG A 152 -40.58 7.15 14.72
C ARG A 152 -41.97 6.97 15.30
N ASP A 153 -42.22 5.85 15.95
CA ASP A 153 -43.41 5.65 16.78
C ASP A 153 -42.92 5.74 18.24
N LEU A 154 -43.40 6.79 18.91
CA LEU A 154 -43.34 7.08 20.34
C LEU A 154 -44.81 6.99 20.77
N ASP A 155 -45.16 6.08 21.68
CA ASP A 155 -46.41 6.20 22.45
C ASP A 155 -46.20 5.58 23.84
N GLU A 156 -46.65 6.34 24.83
CA GLU A 156 -46.68 6.12 26.28
C GLU A 156 -47.72 5.05 26.68
N ASP A 157 -47.41 4.29 27.74
CA ASP A 157 -48.29 4.02 28.89
C ASP A 157 -47.41 3.65 30.11
#